data_AF-A0A5M9N049-F1
#
_entry.id   AF-A0A5M9N049-F1
#
_cell.length_a   1.000
_cell.length_b   1.000
_cell.length_c   1.000
_cell.angle_alpha   90.00
_cell.angle_beta   90.00
_cell.angle_gamma   90.00
#
_symmetry.space_group_name_H-M   'P 1'
#
loop_
_entity.id
_entity.type
_entity.pdbx_description
1 polymer ?
#
loop_
_entity_poly.entity_id
_entity_poly.type
_entity_poly.pdbx_seq_one_letter_code
_entity_poly.pdbx_strand_id
1 'polypeptide(L)'
;MSDPNPLLLLVQQLQQELQNQRLDIQNQRNEIQQLRADLDASRTDVHQLRTQLLSVQTPRSRLPDPPRFNGKPYTLRTWLPSIKAKLRSDQLVGADAFDYVWDRLEQSQQASVLHLRQSAEENQLWDPEVIFSFFQRLCHNPREQQEAIQRFTSIQQRDDESLIAYLARFERLSYEANVNSWPDISRVTTLHRGLRPNLRRILEDSNNSLFDLPYNEYIELVQSTDRRTRPSPKSAPKPALTPNTDPMDTDPVESTQLK
;
A
#
# COMPACT_ATOMS: atom_id res chain seq x y z
N MET A 1 86.03 -60.48 9.49
CA MET A 1 85.07 -59.70 8.69
C MET A 1 83.72 -60.34 8.94
N SER A 2 82.87 -59.71 9.74
CA SER A 2 81.56 -60.27 10.11
C SER A 2 80.50 -59.57 9.29
N ASP A 3 79.82 -60.32 8.44
CA ASP A 3 78.76 -59.81 7.58
C ASP A 3 77.59 -59.26 8.42
N PRO A 4 77.02 -58.11 8.08
CA PRO A 4 75.89 -57.54 8.80
C PRO A 4 74.66 -58.44 8.60
N ASN A 5 74.02 -58.80 9.72
CA ASN A 5 72.90 -59.73 9.78
C ASN A 5 71.68 -59.20 8.96
N PRO A 6 71.25 -59.88 7.87
CA PRO A 6 70.25 -59.35 6.93
C PRO A 6 68.87 -59.12 7.55
N LEU A 7 68.52 -59.85 8.60
CA LEU A 7 67.27 -59.65 9.36
C LEU A 7 67.24 -58.30 10.09
N LEU A 8 68.38 -57.82 10.59
CA LEU A 8 68.47 -56.54 11.28
C LEU A 8 68.23 -55.38 10.30
N LEU A 9 68.74 -55.52 9.07
CA LEU A 9 68.57 -54.54 8.00
C LEU A 9 67.10 -54.42 7.56
N LEU A 10 66.38 -55.55 7.46
CA LEU A 10 64.97 -55.58 7.09
C LEU A 10 64.09 -54.93 8.18
N VAL A 11 64.35 -55.21 9.46
CA VAL A 11 63.63 -54.58 10.57
C VAL A 11 63.86 -53.06 10.59
N GLN A 12 65.09 -52.61 10.34
CA GLN A 12 65.41 -51.20 10.25
C GLN A 12 64.71 -50.52 9.06
N GLN A 13 64.69 -51.16 7.88
CA GLN A 13 63.96 -50.68 6.72
C GLN A 13 62.46 -50.55 7.00
N LEU A 14 61.86 -51.55 7.64
CA LEU A 14 60.43 -51.57 7.94
C LEU A 14 60.06 -50.51 9.00
N GLN A 15 60.96 -50.25 9.94
CA GLN A 15 60.81 -49.16 10.92
C GLN A 15 60.88 -47.78 10.25
N GLN A 16 61.78 -47.60 9.27
CA GLN A 16 61.90 -46.38 8.47
C GLN A 16 60.63 -46.15 7.64
N GLU A 17 60.14 -47.19 6.97
CA GLU A 17 58.91 -47.17 6.17
C GLU A 17 57.70 -46.76 7.02
N LEU A 18 57.56 -47.33 8.22
CA LEU A 18 56.45 -47.05 9.13
C LEU A 18 56.51 -45.63 9.71
N GLN A 19 57.71 -45.06 9.87
CA GLN A 19 57.89 -43.66 10.21
C GLN A 19 57.50 -42.73 9.05
N ASN A 20 57.92 -43.05 7.82
CA ASN A 20 57.55 -42.30 6.62
C ASN A 20 56.03 -42.28 6.42
N GLN A 21 55.39 -43.46 6.50
CA GLN A 21 53.93 -43.56 6.38
C GLN A 21 53.19 -42.76 7.46
N ARG A 22 53.72 -42.69 8.69
CA ARG A 22 53.12 -41.89 9.76
C ARG A 22 53.19 -40.39 9.44
N LEU A 23 54.28 -39.96 8.82
CA LEU A 23 54.50 -38.58 8.41
C LEU A 23 53.56 -38.20 7.25
N ASP A 24 53.38 -39.10 6.28
CA ASP A 24 52.43 -38.90 5.18
C ASP A 24 50.98 -38.81 5.66
N ILE A 25 50.56 -39.68 6.58
CA ILE A 25 49.21 -39.63 7.17
C ILE A 25 48.99 -38.31 7.92
N GLN A 26 50.01 -37.78 8.58
CA GLN A 26 49.93 -36.47 9.24
C GLN A 26 49.81 -35.33 8.23
N ASN A 27 50.59 -35.36 7.14
CA ASN A 27 50.50 -34.37 6.07
C ASN A 27 49.11 -34.39 5.42
N GLN A 28 48.58 -35.57 5.08
CA GLN A 28 47.23 -35.72 4.53
C GLN A 28 46.15 -35.21 5.48
N ARG A 29 46.29 -35.42 6.79
CA ARG A 29 45.35 -34.86 7.79
C ARG A 29 45.36 -33.35 7.79
N ASN A 30 46.53 -32.72 7.71
CA ASN A 30 46.64 -31.26 7.67
C ASN A 30 46.01 -30.71 6.38
N GLU A 31 46.24 -31.37 5.24
CA GLU A 31 45.67 -30.99 3.95
C GLU A 31 44.13 -31.08 3.96
N ILE A 32 43.58 -32.16 4.53
CA ILE A 32 42.12 -32.32 4.71
C ILE A 32 41.55 -31.24 5.64
N GLN A 33 42.27 -30.84 6.69
CA GLN A 33 41.84 -29.75 7.58
C GLN A 33 41.82 -28.41 6.85
N GLN A 34 42.82 -28.14 6.02
CA GLN A 34 42.90 -26.91 5.23
C GLN A 34 41.77 -26.84 4.20
N LEU A 35 41.52 -27.93 3.46
CA LEU A 35 40.41 -28.01 2.50
C LEU A 35 39.03 -27.83 3.16
N ARG A 36 38.86 -28.29 4.40
CA ARG A 36 37.62 -28.05 5.16
C ARG A 36 37.45 -26.58 5.51
N ALA A 37 38.52 -25.91 5.95
CA ALA A 37 38.48 -24.48 6.24
C ALA A 37 38.15 -23.64 4.99
N ASP A 38 38.74 -23.99 3.84
CA ASP A 38 38.47 -23.33 2.57
C ASP A 38 37.03 -23.55 2.09
N LEU A 39 36.49 -24.77 2.29
CA LEU A 39 35.10 -25.07 1.96
C LEU A 39 34.12 -24.29 2.85
N ASP A 40 34.41 -24.16 4.14
CA ASP A 40 33.58 -23.37 5.06
C ASP A 40 33.63 -21.88 4.70
N ALA A 41 34.81 -21.35 4.35
CA ALA A 41 34.96 -19.98 3.85
C ALA A 41 34.16 -19.74 2.56
N SER A 42 34.27 -20.63 1.59
CA SER A 42 33.49 -20.56 0.34
C SER A 42 31.98 -20.65 0.62
N ARG A 43 31.57 -21.48 1.57
CA ARG A 43 30.16 -21.60 1.98
C ARG A 43 29.66 -20.30 2.61
N THR A 44 30.46 -19.62 3.42
CA THR A 44 30.11 -18.30 3.96
C THR A 44 30.00 -17.24 2.86
N ASP A 45 30.90 -17.25 1.88
CA ASP A 45 30.86 -16.32 0.74
C ASP A 45 29.62 -16.54 -0.12
N VAL A 46 29.27 -17.79 -0.42
CA VAL A 46 28.04 -18.13 -1.15
C VAL A 46 26.80 -17.72 -0.36
N HIS A 47 26.81 -17.87 0.97
CA HIS A 47 25.72 -17.37 1.82
C HIS A 47 25.62 -15.84 1.81
N GLN A 48 26.74 -15.12 1.88
CA GLN A 48 26.75 -13.66 1.76
C GLN A 48 26.24 -13.20 0.39
N LEU A 49 26.75 -13.80 -0.68
CA LEU A 49 26.30 -13.51 -2.05
C LEU A 49 24.81 -13.79 -2.21
N ARG A 50 24.29 -14.92 -1.71
CA ARG A 50 22.84 -15.19 -1.68
C ARG A 50 22.07 -14.13 -0.91
N THR A 51 22.56 -13.69 0.24
CA THR A 51 21.88 -12.69 1.08
C THR A 51 21.86 -11.32 0.39
N GLN A 52 22.95 -10.93 -0.26
CA GLN A 52 23.00 -9.72 -1.10
C GLN A 52 22.05 -9.83 -2.29
N LEU A 53 22.01 -10.99 -2.95
CA LEU A 53 21.16 -11.22 -4.12
C LEU A 53 19.66 -11.22 -3.74
N LEU A 54 19.29 -11.77 -2.59
CA LEU A 54 17.94 -11.67 -2.00
C LEU A 54 17.57 -10.22 -1.64
N SER A 55 18.52 -9.44 -1.12
CA SER A 55 18.31 -8.00 -0.84
C SER A 55 18.12 -7.17 -2.11
N VAL A 56 18.74 -7.55 -3.23
CA VAL A 56 18.56 -6.89 -4.53
C VAL A 56 17.25 -7.31 -5.19
N GLN A 57 16.76 -8.52 -4.90
CA GLN A 57 15.59 -9.13 -5.55
C GLN A 57 14.26 -8.93 -4.84
N THR A 58 14.18 -8.34 -3.64
CA THR A 58 12.86 -7.95 -3.12
C THR A 58 12.26 -6.96 -4.09
N PRO A 59 11.16 -7.29 -4.81
CA PRO A 59 10.48 -6.33 -5.65
C PRO A 59 9.95 -5.30 -4.66
N ARG A 60 10.60 -4.13 -4.60
CA ARG A 60 10.10 -3.03 -3.78
C ARG A 60 8.63 -2.87 -4.12
N SER A 61 7.77 -2.84 -3.12
CA SER A 61 6.33 -2.66 -3.29
C SER A 61 6.10 -1.32 -4.00
N ARG A 62 6.03 -1.35 -5.33
CA ARG A 62 5.83 -0.17 -6.16
C ARG A 62 4.36 0.22 -6.06
N LEU A 63 4.10 1.49 -5.81
CA LEU A 63 2.75 2.02 -5.93
C LEU A 63 2.24 1.80 -7.36
N PRO A 64 0.93 1.56 -7.55
CA PRO A 64 0.35 1.52 -8.88
C PRO A 64 0.58 2.85 -9.60
N ASP A 65 0.72 2.78 -10.92
CA ASP A 65 0.93 3.97 -11.73
C ASP A 65 -0.32 4.88 -11.70
N PRO A 66 -0.16 6.20 -11.48
CA PRO A 66 -1.29 7.12 -11.53
C PRO A 66 -1.83 7.21 -12.97
N PRO A 67 -3.13 7.55 -13.13
CA PRO A 67 -3.70 7.78 -14.45
C PRO A 67 -3.00 8.94 -15.17
N ARG A 68 -3.12 9.00 -16.50
CA ARG A 68 -2.57 10.11 -17.28
C ARG A 68 -3.29 11.42 -16.94
N PHE A 69 -2.55 12.52 -16.84
CA PHE A 69 -3.13 13.83 -16.54
C PHE A 69 -3.77 14.46 -17.77
N ASN A 70 -5.05 14.83 -17.64
CA ASN A 70 -5.89 15.33 -18.72
C ASN A 70 -6.05 16.85 -18.76
N GLY A 71 -5.27 17.60 -17.99
CA GLY A 71 -5.33 19.07 -17.98
C GLY A 71 -6.44 19.68 -17.13
N LYS A 72 -7.32 18.89 -16.50
CA LYS A 72 -8.44 19.44 -15.71
C LYS A 72 -7.97 19.88 -14.31
N PRO A 73 -8.40 21.06 -13.80
CA PRO A 73 -8.00 21.53 -12.46
C PRO A 73 -8.36 20.55 -11.33
N TYR A 74 -9.55 19.93 -11.40
CA TYR A 74 -9.99 18.96 -10.40
C TYR A 74 -9.11 17.71 -10.36
N THR A 75 -8.73 17.17 -11.52
CA THR A 75 -7.89 15.97 -11.59
C THR A 75 -6.46 16.29 -11.19
N LEU A 76 -5.98 17.53 -11.40
CA LEU A 76 -4.66 17.98 -10.95
C LEU A 76 -4.52 17.84 -9.44
N ARG A 77 -5.56 18.21 -8.66
CA ARG A 77 -5.57 18.13 -7.19
C ARG A 77 -5.37 16.71 -6.65
N THR A 78 -5.88 15.70 -7.36
CA THR A 78 -5.70 14.28 -6.99
C THR A 78 -4.48 13.65 -7.63
N TRP A 79 -4.10 14.10 -8.82
CA TRP A 79 -3.00 13.54 -9.59
C TRP A 79 -1.64 13.97 -9.04
N LEU A 80 -1.47 15.25 -8.66
CA LEU A 80 -0.20 15.77 -8.12
C LEU A 80 0.30 14.99 -6.89
N PRO A 81 -0.51 14.74 -5.84
CA PRO A 81 -0.08 13.92 -4.71
C PRO A 81 0.27 12.49 -5.12
N SER A 82 -0.48 11.93 -6.08
CA SER A 82 -0.29 10.54 -6.55
C SER A 82 1.03 10.38 -7.32
N ILE A 83 1.32 11.28 -8.27
CA ILE A 83 2.58 11.24 -9.03
C ILE A 83 3.77 11.54 -8.12
N LYS A 84 3.67 12.50 -7.19
CA LYS A 84 4.74 12.78 -6.22
C LYS A 84 4.98 11.62 -5.26
N ALA A 85 3.92 10.90 -4.84
CA ALA A 85 4.07 9.69 -4.05
C ALA A 85 4.75 8.58 -4.84
N LYS A 86 4.40 8.43 -6.11
CA LYS A 86 5.01 7.45 -7.01
C LYS A 86 6.50 7.72 -7.24
N LEU A 87 6.88 8.97 -7.53
CA LEU A 87 8.29 9.37 -7.67
C LEU A 87 9.10 9.05 -6.39
N ARG A 88 8.54 9.34 -5.21
CA ARG A 88 9.19 9.03 -3.93
C ARG A 88 9.30 7.52 -3.68
N SER A 89 8.24 6.76 -3.97
CA SER A 89 8.21 5.30 -3.79
C SER A 89 9.21 4.60 -4.70
N ASP A 90 9.33 5.07 -5.94
CA ASP A 90 10.20 4.47 -6.96
C ASP A 90 11.63 5.08 -6.92
N GLN A 91 11.87 6.08 -6.07
CA GLN A 91 13.14 6.80 -5.92
C GLN A 91 13.65 7.41 -7.25
N LEU A 92 12.72 7.84 -8.10
CA LEU A 92 13.03 8.48 -9.36
C LEU A 92 13.52 9.91 -9.10
N VAL A 93 14.66 10.29 -9.69
CA VAL A 93 15.26 11.62 -9.56
C VAL A 93 15.79 12.10 -10.91
N GLY A 94 15.89 13.43 -11.09
CA GLY A 94 16.44 14.04 -12.30
C GLY A 94 15.67 13.68 -13.58
N ALA A 95 16.41 13.28 -14.61
CA ALA A 95 15.89 12.95 -15.94
C ALA A 95 14.84 11.82 -15.90
N ASP A 96 15.09 10.75 -15.13
CA ASP A 96 14.17 9.62 -15.01
C ASP A 96 12.82 10.05 -14.41
N ALA A 97 12.86 10.94 -13.41
CA ALA A 97 11.64 11.50 -12.83
C ALA A 97 10.91 12.40 -13.83
N PHE A 98 11.65 13.21 -14.60
CA PHE A 98 11.08 14.11 -15.59
C PHE A 98 10.41 13.35 -16.73
N ASP A 99 11.09 12.36 -17.31
CA ASP A 99 10.57 11.53 -18.39
C ASP A 99 9.37 10.69 -17.94
N TYR A 100 9.40 10.17 -16.71
CA TYR A 100 8.26 9.47 -16.14
C TYR A 100 7.04 10.40 -15.99
N VAL A 101 7.24 11.62 -15.45
CA VAL A 101 6.16 12.61 -15.35
C VAL A 101 5.63 12.96 -16.73
N TRP A 102 6.50 13.17 -17.71
CA TRP A 102 6.14 13.45 -19.10
C TRP A 102 5.29 12.33 -19.71
N ASP A 103 5.64 11.06 -19.54
CA ASP A 103 4.84 9.92 -20.03
C ASP A 103 3.48 9.81 -19.32
N ARG A 104 3.38 10.28 -18.08
CA ARG A 104 2.12 10.32 -17.32
C ARG A 104 1.25 11.55 -17.67
N LEU A 105 1.60 12.34 -18.67
CA LEU A 105 0.75 13.38 -19.25
C LEU A 105 -0.03 12.85 -20.47
N GLU A 106 -1.23 13.39 -20.71
CA GLU A 106 -1.91 13.21 -22.01
C GLU A 106 -1.20 14.00 -23.12
N GLN A 107 -1.38 13.57 -24.37
CA GLN A 107 -0.67 14.15 -25.52
C GLN A 107 -0.91 15.66 -25.70
N SER A 108 -2.13 16.14 -25.40
CA SER A 108 -2.45 17.58 -25.41
C SER A 108 -1.65 18.37 -24.35
N GLN A 109 -1.42 17.75 -23.20
CA GLN A 109 -0.67 18.34 -22.10
C GLN A 109 0.84 18.28 -22.35
N GLN A 110 1.33 17.18 -22.94
CA GLN A 110 2.71 17.07 -23.42
C GLN A 110 3.05 18.19 -24.41
N ALA A 111 2.15 18.46 -25.38
CA ALA A 111 2.35 19.58 -26.31
C ALA A 111 2.46 20.93 -25.59
N SER A 112 1.70 21.13 -24.51
CA SER A 112 1.70 22.37 -23.71
C SER A 112 3.02 22.57 -22.94
N VAL A 113 3.66 21.49 -22.49
CA VAL A 113 4.92 21.53 -21.73
C VAL A 113 6.16 21.24 -22.58
N LEU A 114 6.02 21.13 -23.91
CA LEU A 114 7.13 20.82 -24.82
C LEU A 114 8.29 21.81 -24.69
N HIS A 115 7.98 23.10 -24.51
CA HIS A 115 8.97 24.14 -24.28
C HIS A 115 9.80 23.90 -23.00
N LEU A 116 9.20 23.32 -21.95
CA LEU A 116 9.90 22.98 -20.71
C LEU A 116 10.86 21.81 -20.92
N ARG A 117 10.48 20.83 -21.75
CA ARG A 117 11.35 19.71 -22.12
C ARG A 117 12.56 20.18 -22.93
N GLN A 118 12.34 21.04 -23.93
CA GLN A 118 13.42 21.63 -24.72
C GLN A 118 14.38 22.45 -23.83
N SER A 119 13.83 23.28 -22.94
CA SER A 119 14.64 24.05 -22.00
C SER A 119 15.42 23.16 -21.01
N ALA A 120 14.83 22.06 -20.54
CA ALA A 120 15.51 21.10 -19.68
C ALA A 120 16.67 20.40 -20.40
N GLU A 121 16.52 20.09 -21.69
CA GLU A 121 17.55 19.47 -22.53
C GLU A 121 18.70 20.44 -22.81
N GLU A 122 18.41 21.70 -23.14
CA GLU A 122 19.42 22.73 -23.38
C GLU A 122 20.27 23.03 -22.13
N ASN A 123 19.62 23.11 -20.96
CA ASN A 123 20.27 23.45 -19.70
C ASN A 123 20.77 22.21 -18.92
N GLN A 124 20.44 21.00 -19.38
CA GLN A 124 20.69 19.74 -18.68
C GLN A 124 20.13 19.70 -17.25
N LEU A 125 19.03 20.44 -17.01
CA LEU A 125 18.37 20.57 -15.72
C LEU A 125 16.98 19.93 -15.78
N TRP A 126 16.92 18.67 -15.38
CA TRP A 126 15.70 17.86 -15.43
C TRP A 126 14.96 17.89 -14.09
N ASP A 127 14.25 18.99 -13.83
CA ASP A 127 13.43 19.15 -12.63
C ASP A 127 11.93 18.97 -12.92
N PRO A 128 11.29 17.90 -12.41
CA PRO A 128 9.85 17.69 -12.56
C PRO A 128 8.98 18.79 -11.92
N GLU A 129 9.49 19.52 -10.92
CA GLU A 129 8.73 20.58 -10.24
C GLU A 129 8.38 21.74 -11.18
N VAL A 130 9.15 21.93 -12.26
CA VAL A 130 8.86 22.93 -13.29
C VAL A 130 7.54 22.60 -14.00
N ILE A 131 7.30 21.33 -14.33
CA ILE A 131 6.05 20.85 -14.93
C ILE A 131 4.89 21.03 -13.94
N PHE A 132 5.09 20.66 -12.67
CA PHE A 132 4.05 20.80 -11.66
C PHE A 132 3.66 22.26 -11.45
N SER A 133 4.64 23.15 -11.32
CA SER A 133 4.44 24.59 -11.15
C SER A 133 3.73 25.22 -12.34
N PHE A 134 4.03 24.76 -13.57
CA PHE A 134 3.35 25.20 -14.78
C PHE A 134 1.84 24.89 -14.73
N PHE A 135 1.46 23.64 -14.45
CA PHE A 135 0.05 23.27 -14.38
C PHE A 135 -0.67 23.85 -13.17
N GLN A 136 0.01 23.99 -12.03
CA GLN A 136 -0.54 24.67 -10.86
C GLN A 136 -0.89 26.13 -11.18
N ARG A 137 -0.03 26.83 -11.93
CA ARG A 137 -0.29 28.19 -12.37
C ARG A 137 -1.43 28.27 -13.37
N LEU A 138 -1.46 27.37 -14.35
CA LEU A 138 -2.51 27.34 -15.38
C LEU A 138 -3.89 27.00 -14.79
N CYS A 139 -3.93 26.11 -13.80
CA CYS A 139 -5.16 25.69 -13.12
C CYS A 139 -5.52 26.56 -11.91
N HIS A 140 -4.75 27.61 -11.61
CA HIS A 140 -5.01 28.48 -10.47
C HIS A 140 -6.24 29.34 -10.73
N ASN A 141 -7.29 29.14 -9.95
CA ASN A 141 -8.46 30.02 -9.96
C ASN A 141 -8.43 30.93 -8.71
N PRO A 142 -8.23 32.25 -8.86
CA PRO A 142 -8.18 33.18 -7.72
C PRO A 142 -9.51 33.28 -6.95
N ARG A 143 -10.63 32.89 -7.58
CA ARG A 143 -11.96 32.88 -6.96
C ARG A 143 -12.34 31.54 -6.34
N GLU A 144 -11.47 30.54 -6.39
CA GLU A 144 -11.78 29.20 -5.92
C GLU A 144 -12.22 29.17 -4.45
N GLN A 145 -11.57 29.97 -3.60
CA GLN A 145 -11.95 30.09 -2.19
C GLN A 145 -13.34 30.73 -2.03
N GLN A 146 -13.64 31.77 -2.79
CA GLN A 146 -14.95 32.44 -2.72
C GLN A 146 -16.06 31.52 -3.23
N GLU A 147 -15.83 30.83 -4.34
CA GLU A 147 -16.74 29.80 -4.86
C GLU A 147 -16.93 28.66 -3.86
N ALA A 148 -15.86 28.22 -3.19
CA ALA A 148 -15.93 27.20 -2.16
C ALA A 148 -16.79 27.65 -0.96
N ILE A 149 -16.65 28.90 -0.51
CA ILE A 149 -17.49 29.48 0.54
C ILE A 149 -18.97 29.53 0.11
N GLN A 150 -19.25 29.92 -1.13
CA GLN A 150 -20.63 29.92 -1.65
C GLN A 150 -21.21 28.50 -1.74
N ARG A 151 -20.41 27.51 -2.19
CA ARG A 151 -20.81 26.10 -2.22
C ARG A 151 -21.01 25.53 -0.82
N PHE A 152 -20.20 25.95 0.15
CA PHE A 152 -20.30 25.53 1.53
C PHE A 152 -21.56 26.08 2.21
N THR A 153 -21.87 27.36 2.03
CA THR A 153 -23.08 27.98 2.62
C THR A 153 -24.38 27.46 2.01
N SER A 154 -24.33 26.97 0.76
CA SER A 154 -25.48 26.36 0.07
C SER A 154 -25.57 24.83 0.24
N ILE A 155 -24.69 24.21 1.03
CA ILE A 155 -24.65 22.75 1.15
C ILE A 155 -25.91 22.21 1.85
N GLN A 156 -26.56 21.24 1.21
CA GLN A 156 -27.72 20.52 1.75
C GLN A 156 -27.59 19.03 1.46
N GLN A 157 -28.12 18.22 2.38
CA GLN A 157 -28.25 16.78 2.24
C GLN A 157 -29.34 16.47 1.22
N ARG A 158 -28.99 15.72 0.18
CA ARG A 158 -29.96 15.32 -0.85
C ARG A 158 -30.87 14.20 -0.34
N ASP A 159 -32.04 14.03 -0.97
CA ASP A 159 -33.04 13.03 -0.58
C ASP A 159 -32.60 11.59 -0.84
N ASP A 160 -31.67 11.38 -1.78
CA ASP A 160 -31.06 10.10 -2.14
C ASP A 160 -29.72 9.84 -1.41
N GLU A 161 -29.17 10.85 -0.75
CA GLU A 161 -27.82 10.81 -0.18
C GLU A 161 -27.79 10.34 1.27
N SER A 162 -26.94 9.34 1.56
CA SER A 162 -26.66 8.89 2.93
C SER A 162 -26.01 9.98 3.78
N LEU A 163 -26.24 9.95 5.10
CA LEU A 163 -25.63 10.91 6.02
C LEU A 163 -24.09 10.92 5.90
N ILE A 164 -23.45 9.76 5.76
CA ILE A 164 -21.99 9.65 5.63
C ILE A 164 -21.48 10.37 4.38
N ALA A 165 -22.16 10.21 3.24
CA ALA A 165 -21.79 10.89 2.00
C ALA A 165 -21.96 12.41 2.11
N TYR A 166 -23.03 12.87 2.77
CA TYR A 166 -23.25 14.28 3.05
C TYR A 166 -22.14 14.86 3.97
N LEU A 167 -21.82 14.17 5.07
CA LEU A 167 -20.74 14.59 5.98
C LEU A 167 -19.39 14.64 5.28
N ALA A 168 -19.06 13.64 4.45
CA ALA A 168 -17.82 13.64 3.68
C ALA A 168 -17.73 14.83 2.70
N ARG A 169 -18.85 15.19 2.05
CA ARG A 169 -18.92 16.40 1.23
C ARG A 169 -18.80 17.68 2.05
N PHE A 170 -19.43 17.73 3.22
CA PHE A 170 -19.35 18.86 4.13
C PHE A 170 -17.92 19.12 4.57
N GLU A 171 -17.22 18.08 5.04
CA GLU A 171 -15.81 18.16 5.44
C GLU A 171 -14.92 18.63 4.30
N ARG A 172 -15.10 18.05 3.12
CA ARG A 172 -14.35 18.42 1.93
C ARG A 172 -14.53 19.90 1.57
N LEU A 173 -15.77 20.39 1.51
CA LEU A 173 -16.06 21.78 1.19
C LEU A 173 -15.57 22.73 2.29
N SER A 174 -15.61 22.30 3.55
CA SER A 174 -15.05 23.07 4.68
C SER A 174 -13.54 23.26 4.53
N TYR A 175 -12.82 22.22 4.08
CA TYR A 175 -11.40 22.30 3.80
C TYR A 175 -11.11 23.20 2.59
N GLU A 176 -11.86 23.06 1.50
CA GLU A 176 -11.70 23.89 0.30
C GLU A 176 -11.98 25.38 0.55
N ALA A 177 -12.91 25.71 1.46
CA ALA A 177 -13.22 27.08 1.86
C ALA A 177 -12.25 27.65 2.93
N ASN A 178 -11.26 26.86 3.38
CA ASN A 178 -10.31 27.21 4.44
C ASN A 178 -10.99 27.61 5.76
N VAL A 179 -12.00 26.82 6.15
CA VAL A 179 -12.88 27.04 7.31
C VAL A 179 -12.18 26.76 8.65
N ASN A 180 -10.90 26.38 8.66
CA ASN A 180 -10.09 26.26 9.88
C ASN A 180 -10.02 27.58 10.69
N SER A 181 -10.36 28.70 10.06
CA SER A 181 -10.47 30.03 10.67
C SER A 181 -11.86 30.36 11.23
N TRP A 182 -12.87 29.51 11.01
CA TRP A 182 -14.24 29.78 11.41
C TRP A 182 -14.52 29.23 12.81
N PRO A 183 -15.32 29.94 13.61
CA PRO A 183 -15.82 29.41 14.88
C PRO A 183 -16.60 28.11 14.69
N ASP A 184 -16.45 27.17 15.64
CA ASP A 184 -17.18 25.90 15.62
C ASP A 184 -18.70 26.09 15.56
N ILE A 185 -19.24 27.12 16.23
CA ILE A 185 -20.66 27.45 16.20
C ILE A 185 -21.17 27.71 14.78
N SER A 186 -20.35 28.34 13.92
CA SER A 186 -20.70 28.62 12.52
C SER A 186 -20.69 27.33 11.69
N ARG A 187 -19.77 26.40 11.99
CA ARG A 187 -19.69 25.08 11.33
C ARG A 187 -20.89 24.23 11.71
N VAL A 188 -21.21 24.14 13.00
CA VAL A 188 -22.38 23.42 13.53
C VAL A 188 -23.66 24.00 12.96
N THR A 189 -23.82 25.32 12.94
CA THR A 189 -25.01 25.97 12.37
C THR A 189 -25.19 25.68 10.88
N THR A 190 -24.10 25.76 10.10
CA THR A 190 -24.15 25.47 8.66
C THR A 190 -24.49 24.00 8.41
N LEU A 191 -23.90 23.09 9.18
CA LEU A 191 -24.18 21.66 9.11
C LEU A 191 -25.63 21.36 9.47
N HIS A 192 -26.11 21.88 10.60
CA HIS A 192 -27.49 21.72 11.07
C HIS A 192 -28.51 22.19 10.02
N ARG A 193 -28.25 23.34 9.37
CA ARG A 193 -29.10 23.88 8.30
C ARG A 193 -29.09 23.02 7.03
N GLY A 194 -28.06 22.24 6.79
CA GLY A 194 -27.97 21.37 5.62
C GLY A 194 -28.53 19.96 5.84
N LEU A 195 -28.77 19.52 7.08
CA LEU A 195 -29.34 18.20 7.38
C LEU A 195 -30.80 18.07 6.91
N ARG A 196 -31.25 16.84 6.63
CA ARG A 196 -32.64 16.55 6.27
C ARG A 196 -33.63 17.08 7.33
N PRO A 197 -34.81 17.58 6.92
CA PRO A 197 -35.79 18.15 7.85
C PRO A 197 -36.24 17.19 8.96
N ASN A 198 -36.36 15.90 8.66
CA ASN A 198 -36.78 14.88 9.64
C ASN A 198 -35.73 14.69 10.73
N LEU A 199 -34.45 14.57 10.34
CA LEU A 199 -33.36 14.39 11.30
C LEU A 199 -33.11 15.66 12.10
N ARG A 200 -33.28 16.83 11.48
CA ARG A 200 -33.22 18.13 12.14
C ARG A 200 -34.25 18.25 13.27
N ARG A 201 -35.53 17.95 12.98
CA ARG A 201 -36.59 17.99 14.00
C ARG A 201 -36.30 17.10 15.18
N ILE A 202 -35.84 15.86 14.92
CA ILE A 202 -35.51 14.92 16.00
C ILE A 202 -34.34 15.43 16.85
N LEU A 203 -33.36 16.12 16.26
CA LEU A 203 -32.27 16.73 17.01
C LEU A 203 -32.74 17.91 17.87
N GLU A 204 -33.58 18.80 17.31
CA GLU A 204 -34.20 19.92 18.02
C GLU A 204 -35.07 19.44 19.19
N ASP A 205 -35.84 18.37 18.99
CA ASP A 205 -36.71 17.78 20.03
C ASP A 205 -35.92 17.07 21.13
N SER A 206 -34.72 16.57 20.85
CA SER A 206 -33.91 15.79 21.79
C SER A 206 -32.89 16.60 22.57
N ASN A 207 -32.48 17.79 22.09
CA ASN A 207 -31.46 18.60 22.73
C ASN A 207 -31.73 20.10 22.61
N ASN A 208 -31.70 20.80 23.74
CA ASN A 208 -31.95 22.24 23.81
C ASN A 208 -30.69 23.11 23.64
N SER A 209 -29.48 22.50 23.67
CA SER A 209 -28.17 23.18 23.60
C SER A 209 -27.30 22.54 22.50
N LEU A 210 -27.82 22.50 21.28
CA LEU A 210 -27.13 21.90 20.12
C LEU A 210 -25.94 22.74 19.62
N PHE A 211 -26.02 24.06 19.76
CA PHE A 211 -25.06 25.02 19.17
C PHE A 211 -23.91 25.40 20.11
N ASP A 212 -23.98 25.01 21.39
CA ASP A 212 -22.90 25.23 22.36
C ASP A 212 -21.88 24.08 22.36
N LEU A 213 -22.18 22.99 21.65
CA LEU A 213 -21.32 21.82 21.53
C LEU A 213 -20.15 22.08 20.57
N PRO A 214 -18.95 21.55 20.87
CA PRO A 214 -17.86 21.56 19.91
C PRO A 214 -18.21 20.68 18.70
N TYR A 215 -17.59 20.98 17.56
CA TYR A 215 -17.96 20.39 16.27
C TYR A 215 -17.97 18.85 16.28
N ASN A 216 -16.97 18.22 16.89
CA ASN A 216 -16.84 16.76 16.93
C ASN A 216 -17.96 16.09 17.75
N GLU A 217 -18.32 16.66 18.91
CA GLU A 217 -19.41 16.14 19.75
C GLU A 217 -20.76 16.25 19.04
N TYR A 218 -20.97 17.35 18.30
CA TYR A 218 -22.16 17.51 17.48
C TYR A 218 -22.25 16.45 16.35
N ILE A 219 -21.13 16.12 15.69
CA ILE A 219 -21.09 15.06 14.66
C ILE A 219 -21.47 13.70 15.25
N GLU A 220 -20.94 13.35 16.42
CA GLU A 220 -21.28 12.09 17.10
C GLU A 220 -22.77 12.03 17.44
N LEU A 221 -23.34 13.13 17.93
CA LEU A 221 -24.75 13.23 18.22
C LEU A 221 -25.61 13.00 16.96
N VAL A 222 -25.30 13.69 15.86
CA VAL A 222 -25.97 13.55 14.56
C VAL A 222 -25.93 12.09 14.07
N GLN A 223 -24.77 11.45 14.13
CA GLN A 223 -24.62 10.04 13.74
C GLN A 223 -25.39 9.08 14.66
N SER A 224 -25.41 9.35 15.97
CA SER A 224 -26.15 8.53 16.93
C SER A 224 -27.66 8.59 16.71
N THR A 225 -28.17 9.76 16.32
CA THR A 225 -29.59 9.98 16.02
C THR A 225 -29.97 9.32 14.71
N ASP A 226 -29.15 9.45 13.66
CA ASP A 226 -29.36 8.78 12.38
C ASP A 226 -29.44 7.25 12.55
N ARG A 227 -28.50 6.67 13.30
CA ARG A 227 -28.50 5.23 13.63
C ARG A 227 -29.76 4.77 14.36
N ARG A 228 -30.31 5.60 15.26
CA ARG A 228 -31.56 5.31 15.99
C ARG A 228 -32.79 5.41 15.10
N THR A 229 -32.77 6.29 14.11
CA THR A 229 -33.90 6.51 13.18
C THR A 229 -33.91 5.57 11.99
N ARG A 230 -32.76 4.94 11.66
CA ARG A 230 -32.69 3.96 10.59
C ARG A 230 -33.52 2.72 10.99
N PRO A 231 -34.48 2.28 10.17
CA PRO A 231 -35.19 1.03 10.45
C PRO A 231 -34.17 -0.09 10.61
N SER A 232 -34.22 -0.80 11.74
CA SER A 232 -33.47 -2.03 11.93
C SER A 232 -33.75 -2.95 10.73
N PRO A 233 -32.74 -3.50 10.05
CA PRO A 233 -32.98 -4.54 9.07
C PRO A 233 -33.73 -5.65 9.81
N LYS A 234 -35.02 -5.82 9.48
CA LYS A 234 -35.85 -6.91 10.00
C LYS A 234 -35.02 -8.18 9.91
N SER A 235 -34.67 -8.73 11.06
CA SER A 235 -34.10 -10.06 11.17
C SER A 235 -34.97 -10.99 10.32
N ALA A 236 -34.40 -11.58 9.28
CA ALA A 236 -35.06 -12.60 8.49
C ALA A 236 -35.62 -13.67 9.45
N PRO A 237 -36.88 -14.13 9.27
CA PRO A 237 -37.40 -15.20 10.10
C PRO A 237 -36.51 -16.44 9.91
N LYS A 238 -36.06 -17.01 11.02
CA LYS A 238 -35.30 -18.27 11.06
C LYS A 238 -36.00 -19.31 10.17
N PRO A 239 -35.29 -20.02 9.27
CA PRO A 239 -35.86 -21.17 8.61
C PRO A 239 -36.24 -22.21 9.69
N ALA A 240 -37.49 -22.64 9.66
CA ALA A 240 -37.99 -23.70 10.52
C ALA A 240 -37.17 -24.97 10.28
N LEU A 241 -36.60 -25.52 11.35
CA LEU A 241 -36.01 -26.85 11.34
C LEU A 241 -37.11 -27.88 11.05
N THR A 242 -37.05 -28.52 9.88
CA THR A 242 -37.71 -29.82 9.65
C THR A 242 -36.88 -30.91 10.34
N PRO A 243 -37.47 -31.78 11.18
CA PRO A 243 -36.73 -32.88 11.79
C PRO A 243 -36.42 -33.96 10.75
N ASN A 244 -35.14 -34.34 10.66
CA ASN A 244 -34.69 -35.57 10.01
C ASN A 244 -35.46 -36.77 10.56
N THR A 245 -35.99 -37.59 9.66
CA THR A 245 -36.24 -39.00 9.93
C THR A 245 -35.61 -39.80 8.79
N ASP A 246 -34.39 -40.27 9.01
CA ASP A 246 -33.78 -41.34 8.23
C ASP A 246 -34.51 -42.65 8.53
N PRO A 247 -34.76 -43.50 7.52
CA PRO A 247 -34.80 -44.93 7.71
C PRO A 247 -33.57 -45.56 7.04
N MET A 248 -32.72 -46.15 7.87
CA MET A 248 -31.65 -47.06 7.50
C MET A 248 -32.20 -48.29 6.76
N ASP A 249 -31.57 -48.56 5.61
CA ASP A 249 -30.99 -49.84 5.17
C ASP A 249 -31.89 -51.09 5.07
N THR A 250 -31.97 -51.66 3.86
CA THR A 250 -31.51 -53.04 3.53
C THR A 250 -32.03 -53.47 2.15
N ASP A 251 -31.12 -53.62 1.18
CA ASP A 251 -31.33 -54.48 0.01
C ASP A 251 -31.36 -55.96 0.42
N PRO A 252 -32.09 -56.81 -0.31
CA PRO A 252 -31.39 -57.97 -0.89
C PRO A 252 -31.84 -58.36 -2.31
N VAL A 253 -30.81 -58.56 -3.16
CA VAL A 253 -30.51 -59.70 -4.05
C VAL A 253 -31.61 -60.38 -4.89
N GLU A 254 -31.35 -60.36 -6.21
CA GLU A 254 -31.67 -61.26 -7.33
C GLU A 254 -32.64 -62.45 -7.15
N SER A 255 -33.54 -62.63 -8.14
CA SER A 255 -33.71 -63.90 -8.88
C SER A 255 -34.66 -63.74 -10.09
N THR A 256 -34.09 -63.85 -11.29
CA THR A 256 -34.46 -64.76 -12.39
C THR A 256 -35.94 -64.96 -12.82
N GLN A 257 -36.17 -64.77 -14.13
CA GLN A 257 -36.87 -65.66 -15.11
C GLN A 257 -37.89 -64.97 -16.03
N LEU A 258 -37.53 -65.04 -17.32
CA LEU A 258 -38.35 -65.33 -18.50
C LEU A 258 -39.88 -65.45 -18.31
N LYS A 259 -40.62 -64.67 -19.11
CA LYS A 259 -41.32 -65.21 -20.29
C LYS A 259 -41.66 -64.11 -21.29
#